data_AF-A0A1Q6RJ20-F1
#
_entry.id   AF-A0A1Q6RJ20-F1
#
_cell.length_a   1.000
_cell.length_b   1.000
_cell.length_c   1.000
_cell.angle_alpha   90.00
_cell.angle_beta   90.00
_cell.angle_gamma   90.00
#
_symmetry.space_group_name_H-M   'P 1'
#
loop_
_entity.id
_entity.type
_entity.pdbx_description
1 polymer ?
#
loop_
_entity_poly.entity_id
_entity_poly.type
_entity_poly.pdbx_seq_one_letter_code
_entity_poly.pdbx_strand_id
1 'polypeptide(L)'
;MNGKFSKLKDIHSRFTWLELLLLTGWIFLMCIYISPGSFRHTVGFMLRNPLLILLNVLPIAVLLLVIYFACMNSFAAGAAANLVFGLLSYANLLKIDGRDDPLVPADILLLREALQASGDYRLDLHPAVIAVIVLSTAVFIALAIVLGRTRKRPAVPRIVGIVLSIAVFAGAFFGLYRGRELYASFPVSSEYNVTSIFNELGLNYCFLYNFNLYTVDKPDGYSEKTVESYISEQKTEEPEGVKPQIIMIMCEAFNDVTDADAFTYSEKDDPMRGFHEVASSPNSISGHIVVPNFGAGTANTEFDVLTGMQTNLISATSNSAMRSFHHSVPSMATLLGDQGYSSLYFHPGNSWFYNRDSALSACLLRILRINPKWKQPS
;
A
#
# COMPACT_ATOMS: atom_id res chain seq x y z
N MET A 1 -40.76 2.33 35.36
CA MET A 1 -39.71 2.20 34.30
C MET A 1 -38.75 1.01 34.50
N ASN A 2 -38.55 0.47 35.72
CA ASN A 2 -37.52 -0.56 35.98
C ASN A 2 -37.76 -1.96 35.38
N GLY A 3 -39.01 -2.38 35.12
CA GLY A 3 -39.31 -3.74 34.63
C GLY A 3 -39.02 -3.99 33.14
N LYS A 4 -39.02 -2.95 32.30
CA LYS A 4 -38.67 -3.10 30.86
C LYS A 4 -37.16 -3.24 30.68
N PHE A 5 -36.36 -2.44 31.39
CA PHE A 5 -34.90 -2.50 31.32
C PHE A 5 -34.31 -3.81 31.86
N SER A 6 -34.94 -4.44 32.87
CA SER A 6 -34.46 -5.74 33.36
C SER A 6 -34.69 -6.86 32.34
N LYS A 7 -35.85 -6.89 31.66
CA LYS A 7 -36.12 -7.83 30.56
C LYS A 7 -35.16 -7.64 29.39
N LEU A 8 -34.87 -6.39 29.00
CA LEU A 8 -33.89 -6.10 27.94
C LEU A 8 -32.48 -6.59 28.31
N LYS A 9 -32.04 -6.40 29.55
CA LYS A 9 -30.73 -6.90 30.01
C LYS A 9 -30.64 -8.42 30.03
N ASP A 10 -31.71 -9.11 30.39
CA ASP A 10 -31.74 -10.58 30.36
C ASP A 10 -31.65 -11.10 28.91
N ILE A 11 -32.41 -10.52 27.98
CA ILE A 11 -32.35 -10.84 26.55
C ILE A 11 -30.94 -10.56 25.99
N HIS A 12 -30.39 -9.37 26.22
CA HIS A 12 -29.03 -8.99 25.84
C HIS A 12 -27.97 -10.02 26.28
N SER A 13 -28.08 -10.49 27.53
CA SER A 13 -27.14 -11.47 28.08
C SER A 13 -27.24 -12.86 27.44
N ARG A 14 -28.39 -13.20 26.84
CA ARG A 14 -28.61 -14.48 26.13
C ARG A 14 -28.12 -14.43 24.67
N PHE A 15 -28.21 -13.27 24.04
CA PHE A 15 -27.87 -13.09 22.62
C PHE A 15 -26.49 -12.48 22.36
N THR A 16 -25.62 -12.39 23.38
CA THR A 16 -24.32 -11.74 23.26
C THR A 16 -23.47 -12.24 22.08
N TRP A 17 -23.47 -13.55 21.79
CA TRP A 17 -22.71 -14.06 20.64
C TRP A 17 -23.24 -13.59 19.29
N LEU A 18 -24.56 -13.49 19.15
CA LEU A 18 -25.19 -12.93 17.97
C LEU A 18 -24.86 -11.43 17.85
N GLU A 19 -24.87 -10.70 18.95
CA GLU A 19 -24.46 -9.28 18.97
C GLU A 19 -23.02 -9.09 18.51
N LEU A 20 -22.08 -9.89 19.04
CA LEU A 20 -20.67 -9.82 18.65
C LEU A 20 -20.49 -10.13 17.15
N LEU A 21 -21.26 -11.08 16.61
CA LEU A 21 -21.26 -11.40 15.19
C LEU A 21 -21.81 -10.26 14.34
N LEU A 22 -22.92 -9.64 14.75
CA LEU A 22 -23.51 -8.48 14.06
C LEU A 22 -22.60 -7.26 14.11
N LEU A 23 -21.95 -6.99 15.27
CA LEU A 23 -20.97 -5.93 15.42
C LEU A 23 -19.78 -6.15 14.50
N THR A 24 -19.26 -7.37 14.45
CA THR A 24 -18.15 -7.73 13.56
C THR A 24 -18.52 -7.53 12.10
N GLY A 25 -19.71 -8.00 11.69
CA GLY A 25 -20.22 -7.82 10.34
C GLY A 25 -20.42 -6.34 9.96
N TRP A 26 -20.97 -5.54 10.88
CA TRP A 26 -21.09 -4.09 10.70
C TRP A 26 -19.73 -3.41 10.49
N ILE A 27 -18.77 -3.67 11.38
CA ILE A 27 -17.44 -3.06 11.30
C ILE A 27 -16.74 -3.46 10.00
N PHE A 28 -16.84 -4.74 9.61
CA PHE A 28 -16.28 -5.23 8.35
C PHE A 28 -16.88 -4.52 7.13
N LEU A 29 -18.21 -4.41 7.05
CA LEU A 29 -18.89 -3.71 5.96
C LEU A 29 -18.56 -2.21 5.95
N MET A 30 -18.43 -1.59 7.13
CA MET A 30 -17.99 -0.21 7.26
C MET A 30 -16.57 -0.03 6.72
N CYS A 31 -15.63 -0.93 7.03
CA CYS A 31 -14.26 -0.88 6.50
C CYS A 31 -14.25 -0.94 4.97
N ILE A 32 -15.08 -1.81 4.37
CA ILE A 32 -15.20 -1.89 2.90
C ILE A 32 -15.84 -0.61 2.33
N TYR A 33 -16.84 -0.06 3.00
CA TYR A 33 -17.49 1.19 2.57
C TYR A 33 -16.54 2.39 2.58
N ILE A 34 -15.63 2.44 3.55
CA ILE A 34 -14.61 3.49 3.66
C ILE A 34 -13.48 3.30 2.64
N SER A 35 -13.21 2.06 2.23
CA SER A 35 -12.16 1.76 1.26
C SER A 35 -12.38 2.54 -0.05
N PRO A 36 -11.31 3.07 -0.67
CA PRO A 36 -11.43 3.69 -1.99
C PRO A 36 -12.00 2.73 -3.03
N GLY A 37 -12.73 3.29 -4.00
CA GLY A 37 -13.35 2.52 -5.08
C GLY A 37 -14.79 2.09 -4.82
N SER A 38 -15.25 1.09 -5.57
CA SER A 38 -16.66 0.69 -5.56
C SER A 38 -16.91 -0.39 -4.51
N PHE A 39 -17.73 -0.07 -3.50
CA PHE A 39 -18.20 -1.02 -2.49
C PHE A 39 -18.70 -2.33 -3.10
N ARG A 40 -19.50 -2.25 -4.18
CA ARG A 40 -20.04 -3.42 -4.87
C ARG A 40 -18.96 -4.28 -5.51
N HIS A 41 -17.93 -3.64 -6.05
CA HIS A 41 -16.80 -4.34 -6.67
C HIS A 41 -16.01 -5.10 -5.60
N THR A 42 -15.59 -4.45 -4.51
CA THR A 42 -14.82 -5.10 -3.43
C THR A 42 -15.61 -6.24 -2.78
N VAL A 43 -16.89 -6.04 -2.48
CA VAL A 43 -17.74 -7.13 -1.96
C VAL A 43 -17.83 -8.28 -2.96
N GLY A 44 -18.05 -7.98 -4.25
CA GLY A 44 -18.09 -9.00 -5.30
C GLY A 44 -16.77 -9.78 -5.43
N PHE A 45 -15.64 -9.10 -5.31
CA PHE A 45 -14.30 -9.72 -5.34
C PHE A 45 -14.10 -10.66 -4.14
N MET A 46 -14.44 -10.19 -2.93
CA MET A 46 -14.33 -11.00 -1.72
C MET A 46 -15.30 -12.19 -1.69
N LEU A 47 -16.48 -12.08 -2.32
CA LEU A 47 -17.41 -13.21 -2.45
C LEU A 47 -16.89 -14.31 -3.39
N ARG A 48 -16.10 -13.93 -4.41
CA ARG A 48 -15.40 -14.90 -5.29
C ARG A 48 -14.19 -15.52 -4.59
N ASN A 49 -13.61 -14.80 -3.64
CA ASN A 49 -12.43 -15.21 -2.86
C ASN A 49 -12.75 -15.20 -1.35
N PRO A 50 -13.60 -16.11 -0.85
CA PRO A 50 -14.18 -16.02 0.50
C PRO A 50 -13.16 -16.06 1.64
N LEU A 51 -11.95 -16.57 1.39
CA LEU A 51 -10.85 -16.49 2.36
C LEU A 51 -10.49 -15.04 2.70
N LEU A 52 -10.62 -14.09 1.76
CA LEU A 52 -10.38 -12.66 2.02
C LEU A 52 -11.36 -12.08 3.04
N ILE A 53 -12.61 -12.57 3.06
CA ILE A 53 -13.59 -12.17 4.09
C ILE A 53 -13.05 -12.57 5.46
N LEU A 54 -12.59 -13.82 5.61
CA LEU A 54 -12.03 -14.31 6.88
C LEU A 54 -10.78 -13.51 7.28
N LEU A 55 -9.87 -13.26 6.34
CA LEU A 55 -8.62 -12.53 6.59
C LEU A 55 -8.86 -11.07 6.99
N ASN A 56 -9.93 -10.43 6.52
CA ASN A 56 -10.28 -9.06 6.91
C ASN A 56 -11.16 -8.99 8.17
N VAL A 57 -11.96 -10.02 8.44
CA VAL A 57 -12.84 -10.13 9.62
C VAL A 57 -12.07 -10.55 10.87
N LEU A 58 -11.10 -11.46 10.74
CA LEU A 58 -10.40 -12.03 11.88
C LEU A 58 -9.73 -10.98 12.80
N PRO A 59 -9.05 -9.93 12.32
CA PRO A 59 -8.45 -8.91 13.18
C PRO A 59 -9.51 -8.12 13.95
N ILE A 60 -10.66 -7.85 13.32
CA ILE A 60 -11.82 -7.20 13.94
C ILE A 60 -12.37 -8.08 15.06
N ALA A 61 -12.62 -9.36 14.75
CA ALA A 61 -13.17 -10.32 15.69
C ALA A 61 -12.25 -10.52 16.90
N VAL A 62 -10.93 -10.61 16.70
CA VAL A 62 -9.95 -10.78 17.78
C VAL A 62 -9.97 -9.57 18.71
N LEU A 63 -9.85 -8.35 18.19
CA LEU A 63 -9.87 -7.14 19.03
C LEU A 63 -11.17 -7.03 19.83
N LEU A 64 -12.29 -7.28 19.16
CA LEU A 64 -13.61 -7.27 19.76
C LEU A 64 -13.76 -8.35 20.85
N LEU A 65 -13.27 -9.56 20.64
CA LEU A 65 -13.29 -10.64 21.64
C LEU A 65 -12.40 -10.33 22.84
N VAL A 66 -11.19 -9.82 22.62
CA VAL A 66 -10.26 -9.44 23.71
C VAL A 66 -10.92 -8.39 24.60
N ILE A 67 -11.47 -7.32 24.03
CA ILE A 67 -12.13 -6.26 24.80
C ILE A 67 -13.43 -6.78 25.43
N TYR A 68 -14.17 -7.63 24.74
CA TYR A 68 -15.37 -8.25 25.30
C TYR A 68 -15.04 -9.08 26.55
N PHE A 69 -14.05 -9.96 26.53
CA PHE A 69 -13.67 -10.74 27.70
C PHE A 69 -13.06 -9.87 28.81
N ALA A 70 -12.36 -8.79 28.45
CA ALA A 70 -11.83 -7.81 29.40
C ALA A 70 -12.93 -7.00 30.11
N CYS A 71 -13.98 -6.59 29.41
CA CYS A 71 -15.00 -5.67 29.95
C CYS A 71 -16.35 -6.35 30.27
N MET A 72 -16.58 -7.55 29.74
CA MET A 72 -17.86 -8.26 29.70
C MET A 72 -19.00 -7.41 29.13
N ASN A 73 -18.70 -6.56 28.15
CA ASN A 73 -19.66 -5.65 27.52
C ASN A 73 -19.43 -5.68 25.99
N SER A 74 -20.36 -6.29 25.26
CA SER A 74 -20.26 -6.48 23.80
C SER A 74 -20.27 -5.15 23.07
N PHE A 75 -21.09 -4.19 23.49
CA PHE A 75 -21.16 -2.87 22.86
C PHE A 75 -19.96 -1.98 23.19
N ALA A 76 -19.36 -2.10 24.37
CA ALA A 76 -18.09 -1.41 24.66
C ALA A 76 -16.94 -1.97 23.80
N ALA A 77 -16.91 -3.29 23.61
CA ALA A 77 -15.98 -3.93 22.68
C ALA A 77 -16.23 -3.51 21.22
N GLY A 78 -17.50 -3.46 20.82
CA GLY A 78 -17.93 -2.97 19.51
C GLY A 78 -17.52 -1.51 19.28
N ALA A 79 -17.74 -0.62 20.25
CA ALA A 79 -17.33 0.79 20.17
C ALA A 79 -15.82 0.94 19.96
N ALA A 80 -15.02 0.22 20.75
CA ALA A 80 -13.56 0.27 20.64
C ALA A 80 -13.07 -0.30 19.30
N ALA A 81 -13.57 -1.47 18.89
CA ALA A 81 -13.19 -2.07 17.61
C ALA A 81 -13.64 -1.21 16.41
N ASN A 82 -14.86 -0.68 16.45
CA ASN A 82 -15.39 0.21 15.41
C ASN A 82 -14.54 1.48 15.28
N LEU A 83 -14.12 2.07 16.39
CA LEU A 83 -13.26 3.25 16.36
C LEU A 83 -11.88 2.93 15.79
N VAL A 84 -11.24 1.85 16.24
CA VAL A 84 -9.89 1.47 15.78
C VAL A 84 -9.89 1.16 14.28
N PHE A 85 -10.77 0.27 13.83
CA PHE A 85 -10.82 -0.12 12.41
C PHE A 85 -11.40 0.99 11.52
N GLY A 86 -12.37 1.77 12.02
CA GLY A 86 -12.87 2.94 11.31
C GLY A 86 -11.80 4.00 11.08
N LEU A 87 -10.98 4.30 12.10
CA LEU A 87 -9.86 5.23 11.97
C LEU A 87 -8.75 4.70 11.05
N LEU A 88 -8.42 3.40 11.12
CA LEU A 88 -7.46 2.79 10.19
C LEU A 88 -7.95 2.86 8.74
N SER A 89 -9.21 2.50 8.48
CA SER A 89 -9.81 2.63 7.15
C SER A 89 -9.86 4.07 6.67
N TYR A 90 -10.17 5.01 7.56
CA TYR A 90 -10.20 6.42 7.21
C TYR A 90 -8.81 7.00 6.92
N ALA A 91 -7.81 6.62 7.71
CA ALA A 91 -6.42 6.99 7.45
C ALA A 91 -5.93 6.43 6.11
N ASN A 92 -6.31 5.20 5.77
CA ASN A 92 -6.04 4.62 4.45
C ASN A 92 -6.72 5.40 3.31
N LEU A 93 -7.99 5.77 3.48
CA LEU A 93 -8.72 6.59 2.50
C LEU A 93 -8.01 7.94 2.27
N LEU A 94 -7.70 8.67 3.35
CA LEU A 94 -6.99 9.95 3.27
C LEU A 94 -5.60 9.81 2.62
N LYS A 95 -4.88 8.72 2.93
CA LYS A 95 -3.56 8.47 2.37
C LYS A 95 -3.63 8.14 0.87
N ILE A 96 -4.64 7.39 0.43
CA ILE A 96 -4.83 7.08 -0.99
C ILE A 96 -5.31 8.32 -1.76
N ASP A 97 -6.31 9.05 -1.26
CA ASP A 97 -6.81 10.27 -1.92
C ASP A 97 -5.74 11.35 -2.05
N GLY A 98 -4.86 11.44 -1.07
CA GLY A 98 -3.68 12.28 -1.16
C GLY A 98 -2.63 11.65 -2.08
N ARG A 99 -2.00 10.58 -1.62
CA ARG A 99 -0.70 10.10 -2.09
C ARG A 99 -0.77 9.01 -3.16
N ASP A 100 -1.95 8.48 -3.44
CA ASP A 100 -2.15 7.19 -4.13
C ASP A 100 -1.23 6.09 -3.57
N ASP A 101 -1.15 6.04 -2.24
CA ASP A 101 -0.32 5.09 -1.49
C ASP A 101 -1.12 4.58 -0.29
N PRO A 102 -1.34 3.26 -0.17
CA PRO A 102 -2.13 2.71 0.93
C PRO A 102 -1.41 2.79 2.27
N LEU A 103 -2.18 2.73 3.35
CA LEU A 103 -1.66 2.72 4.72
C LEU A 103 -0.96 1.40 5.02
N VAL A 104 0.29 1.47 5.45
CA VAL A 104 1.11 0.34 5.90
C VAL A 104 1.59 0.55 7.34
N PRO A 105 1.99 -0.52 8.06
CA PRO A 105 2.41 -0.41 9.46
C PRO A 105 3.54 0.59 9.71
N ALA A 106 4.47 0.75 8.77
CA ALA A 106 5.56 1.71 8.85
C ALA A 106 5.05 3.16 9.01
N ASP A 107 3.91 3.51 8.41
CA ASP A 107 3.35 4.87 8.51
C ASP A 107 2.93 5.24 9.93
N ILE A 108 2.47 4.26 10.73
CA ILE A 108 2.08 4.50 12.12
C ILE A 108 3.30 4.83 12.97
N LEU A 109 4.45 4.22 12.68
CA LEU A 109 5.70 4.50 13.39
C LEU A 109 6.20 5.91 13.08
N LEU A 110 6.00 6.38 11.85
CA LEU A 110 6.39 7.71 11.37
C LEU A 110 5.35 8.81 11.70
N LEU A 111 4.19 8.44 12.25
CA LEU A 111 3.09 9.37 12.57
C LEU A 111 3.57 10.51 13.48
N ARG A 112 4.50 10.23 14.39
CA ARG A 112 5.06 11.24 15.31
C ARG A 112 5.82 12.33 14.56
N GLU A 113 6.57 11.96 13.52
CA GLU A 113 7.34 12.90 12.69
C GLU A 113 6.41 13.68 11.76
N ALA A 114 5.39 13.01 11.21
CA ALA A 114 4.39 13.64 10.36
C ALA A 114 3.59 14.75 11.09
N LEU A 115 3.21 14.52 12.35
CA LEU A 115 2.49 15.51 13.17
C LEU A 115 3.34 16.74 13.52
N GLN A 116 4.66 16.62 13.52
CA GLN A 116 5.58 17.75 13.74
C GLN A 116 5.82 18.58 12.47
N ALA A 117 5.60 17.98 11.29
CA ALA A 117 5.82 18.60 9.99
C ALA A 117 4.55 19.18 9.35
N SER A 118 3.35 18.88 9.85
CA SER A 118 2.09 19.23 9.17
C SER A 118 1.61 20.65 9.47
N GLY A 119 2.17 21.65 8.79
CA GLY A 119 1.67 23.02 8.78
C GLY A 119 0.60 23.30 7.71
N ASP A 120 0.63 22.61 6.57
CA ASP A 120 -0.08 23.05 5.34
C ASP A 120 -0.90 21.97 4.60
N TYR A 121 -1.24 20.85 5.25
CA TYR A 121 -2.05 19.82 4.59
C TYR A 121 -3.53 20.24 4.51
N ARG A 122 -3.98 20.63 3.31
CA ARG A 122 -5.41 20.73 2.97
C ARG A 122 -5.98 19.32 2.83
N LEU A 123 -6.39 18.71 3.94
CA LEU A 123 -7.10 17.44 3.93
C LEU A 123 -8.53 17.67 3.43
N ASP A 124 -8.92 16.96 2.38
CA ASP A 124 -10.33 16.89 2.00
C ASP A 124 -11.04 15.96 2.99
N LEU A 125 -11.66 16.57 3.99
CA LEU A 125 -12.31 15.84 5.07
C LEU A 125 -13.63 15.28 4.56
N HIS A 126 -13.75 13.97 4.40
CA HIS A 126 -14.99 13.25 4.07
C HIS A 126 -16.02 13.27 5.22
N PRO A 127 -16.96 14.24 5.30
CA PRO A 127 -17.74 14.45 6.50
C PRO A 127 -18.75 13.32 6.72
N ALA A 128 -19.26 12.74 5.63
CA ALA A 128 -20.15 11.59 5.66
C ALA A 128 -19.47 10.34 6.26
N VAL A 129 -18.22 10.06 5.87
CA VAL A 129 -17.44 8.94 6.41
C VAL A 129 -17.16 9.14 7.89
N ILE A 130 -16.70 10.34 8.27
CA ILE A 130 -16.47 10.70 9.67
C ILE A 130 -17.77 10.54 10.48
N ALA A 131 -18.90 11.02 9.95
CA ALA A 131 -20.20 10.89 10.60
C ALA A 131 -20.59 9.42 10.80
N VAL A 132 -20.37 8.53 9.83
CA VAL A 132 -20.64 7.10 9.98
C VAL A 132 -19.81 6.50 11.12
N ILE A 133 -18.51 6.80 11.18
CA ILE A 133 -17.61 6.29 12.23
C ILE A 133 -18.04 6.82 13.61
N VAL A 134 -18.26 8.13 13.73
CA VAL A 134 -18.58 8.79 15.01
C VAL A 134 -19.96 8.39 15.50
N LEU A 135 -20.98 8.41 14.64
CA LEU A 135 -22.35 8.07 15.02
C LEU A 135 -22.50 6.60 15.38
N SER A 136 -21.90 5.68 14.61
CA SER A 136 -21.92 4.25 14.96
C SER A 136 -21.19 3.98 16.29
N THR A 137 -20.04 4.63 16.51
CA THR A 137 -19.32 4.55 17.80
C THR A 137 -20.17 5.10 18.94
N ALA A 138 -20.83 6.25 18.77
CA ALA A 138 -21.70 6.86 19.78
C ALA A 138 -22.91 5.97 20.11
N VAL A 139 -23.51 5.34 19.09
CA VAL A 139 -24.60 4.36 19.29
C VAL A 139 -24.10 3.16 20.11
N PHE A 140 -22.93 2.60 19.80
CA PHE A 140 -22.37 1.51 20.57
C PHE A 140 -22.04 1.93 22.01
N ILE A 141 -21.53 3.13 22.24
CA ILE A 141 -21.31 3.66 23.59
C ILE A 141 -22.65 3.81 24.34
N ALA A 142 -23.68 4.37 23.71
CA ALA A 142 -25.00 4.51 24.31
C ALA A 142 -25.59 3.15 24.69
N LEU A 143 -25.52 2.16 23.80
CA LEU A 143 -25.95 0.78 24.08
C LEU A 143 -25.13 0.15 25.20
N ALA A 144 -23.81 0.40 25.25
CA ALA A 144 -22.94 -0.09 26.30
C ALA A 144 -23.31 0.47 27.68
N ILE A 145 -23.75 1.73 27.76
CA ILE A 145 -24.22 2.37 29.00
C ILE A 145 -25.60 1.86 29.41
N VAL A 146 -26.54 1.78 28.45
CA VAL A 146 -27.94 1.42 28.72
C VAL A 146 -28.09 -0.07 29.06
N LEU A 147 -27.51 -0.94 28.24
CA LEU A 147 -27.60 -2.40 28.41
C LEU A 147 -26.54 -2.91 29.39
N GLY A 148 -25.43 -2.19 29.55
CA GLY A 148 -24.43 -2.45 30.57
C GLY A 148 -23.63 -3.72 30.31
N ARG A 149 -23.08 -4.31 31.39
CA ARG A 149 -22.32 -5.56 31.31
C ARG A 149 -23.26 -6.75 31.12
N THR A 150 -22.84 -7.66 30.27
CA THR A 150 -23.39 -9.02 30.17
C THR A 150 -23.17 -9.80 31.46
N ARG A 151 -23.80 -10.98 31.58
CA ARG A 151 -23.76 -11.83 32.77
C ARG A 151 -22.31 -11.99 33.27
N LYS A 152 -22.06 -11.63 34.53
CA LYS A 152 -20.72 -11.68 35.13
C LYS A 152 -20.16 -13.09 35.01
N ARG A 153 -19.06 -13.24 34.27
CA ARG A 153 -18.27 -14.48 34.23
C ARG A 153 -17.11 -14.39 35.23
N PRO A 154 -16.70 -15.52 35.84
CA PRO A 154 -15.53 -15.55 36.70
C PRO A 154 -14.26 -15.17 35.92
N ALA A 155 -13.19 -14.85 36.64
CA ALA A 155 -11.95 -14.37 36.02
C ALA A 155 -11.33 -15.39 35.07
N VAL A 156 -11.35 -16.68 35.42
CA VAL A 156 -10.69 -17.74 34.64
C VAL A 156 -11.23 -17.84 33.19
N PRO A 157 -12.54 -17.99 32.92
CA PRO A 157 -13.06 -18.00 31.54
C PRO A 157 -12.77 -16.73 30.75
N ARG A 158 -12.63 -15.57 31.42
CA ARG A 158 -12.29 -14.30 30.77
C ARG A 158 -10.84 -14.31 30.32
N ILE A 159 -9.93 -14.71 31.21
CA ILE A 159 -8.49 -14.83 30.91
C ILE A 159 -8.29 -15.86 29.80
N VAL A 160 -8.92 -17.03 29.89
CA VAL A 160 -8.87 -18.06 28.85
C VAL A 160 -9.38 -17.53 27.52
N GLY A 161 -10.50 -16.80 27.50
CA GLY A 161 -11.04 -16.18 26.28
C GLY A 161 -10.08 -15.17 25.64
N ILE A 162 -9.43 -14.32 26.44
CA ILE A 162 -8.41 -13.37 25.96
C ILE A 162 -7.22 -14.13 25.37
N VAL A 163 -6.65 -15.07 26.13
CA VAL A 163 -5.47 -15.85 25.73
C VAL A 163 -5.76 -16.64 24.45
N LEU A 164 -6.91 -17.29 24.33
CA LEU A 164 -7.29 -18.02 23.12
C LEU A 164 -7.49 -17.09 21.92
N SER A 165 -8.10 -15.92 22.11
CA SER A 165 -8.28 -14.95 21.03
C SER A 165 -6.93 -14.47 20.49
N ILE A 166 -5.99 -14.16 21.39
CA ILE A 166 -4.62 -13.76 21.03
C ILE A 166 -3.86 -14.92 20.39
N ALA A 167 -3.99 -16.14 20.91
CA ALA A 167 -3.31 -17.32 20.37
C ALA A 167 -3.80 -17.66 18.96
N VAL A 168 -5.11 -17.56 18.70
CA VAL A 168 -5.69 -17.72 17.36
C VAL A 168 -5.14 -16.66 16.41
N PHE A 169 -5.08 -15.39 16.84
CA PHE A 169 -4.49 -14.34 16.03
C PHE A 169 -3.01 -14.58 15.76
N ALA A 170 -2.23 -14.97 16.76
CA ALA A 170 -0.81 -15.27 16.59
C ALA A 170 -0.60 -16.43 15.61
N GLY A 171 -1.36 -17.52 15.74
CA GLY A 171 -1.31 -18.64 14.80
C GLY A 171 -1.66 -18.22 13.38
N ALA A 172 -2.73 -17.44 13.21
CA ALA A 172 -3.09 -16.89 11.90
C ALA A 172 -2.04 -15.90 11.37
N PHE A 173 -1.42 -15.11 12.23
CA PHE A 173 -0.38 -14.14 11.86
C PHE A 173 0.84 -14.85 11.28
N PHE A 174 1.38 -15.84 11.99
CA PHE A 174 2.54 -16.60 11.54
C PHE A 174 2.25 -17.59 10.41
N GLY A 175 1.00 -18.08 10.27
CA GLY A 175 0.63 -19.03 9.22
C GLY A 175 0.07 -18.39 7.94
N LEU A 176 -0.87 -17.45 8.08
CA LEU A 176 -1.65 -16.89 6.97
C LEU A 176 -1.18 -15.49 6.58
N TYR A 177 -1.09 -14.55 7.54
CA TYR A 177 -0.76 -13.16 7.22
C TYR A 177 0.68 -12.97 6.79
N ARG A 178 1.61 -13.86 7.15
CA ARG A 178 2.99 -13.86 6.64
C ARG A 178 3.19 -14.75 5.40
N GLY A 179 2.14 -15.44 4.96
CA GLY A 179 2.21 -16.39 3.84
C GLY A 179 2.35 -15.67 2.50
N ARG A 180 3.57 -15.65 1.96
CA ARG A 180 3.89 -15.05 0.64
C ARG A 180 3.15 -15.73 -0.51
N GLU A 181 3.13 -17.06 -0.53
CA GLU A 181 2.41 -17.84 -1.54
C GLU A 181 0.90 -17.59 -1.50
N LEU A 182 0.34 -17.47 -0.28
CA LEU A 182 -1.08 -17.17 -0.11
C LEU A 182 -1.42 -15.79 -0.67
N TYR A 183 -0.61 -14.78 -0.36
CA TYR A 183 -0.80 -13.43 -0.87
C TYR A 183 -0.74 -13.39 -2.40
N ALA A 184 0.24 -14.07 -3.00
CA ALA A 184 0.41 -14.17 -4.45
C ALA A 184 -0.67 -15.02 -5.15
N SER A 185 -1.41 -15.86 -4.42
CA SER A 185 -2.45 -16.72 -4.99
C SER A 185 -3.75 -15.99 -5.38
N PHE A 186 -3.96 -14.77 -4.89
CA PHE A 186 -5.20 -14.04 -5.16
C PHE A 186 -5.14 -13.36 -6.55
N PRO A 187 -6.19 -13.51 -7.38
CA PRO A 187 -6.20 -12.99 -8.75
C PRO A 187 -6.53 -11.49 -8.77
N VAL A 188 -5.54 -10.65 -8.56
CA VAL A 188 -5.67 -9.19 -8.57
C VAL A 188 -5.76 -8.63 -10.00
N SER A 189 -6.44 -7.51 -10.18
CA SER A 189 -6.57 -6.86 -11.50
C SER A 189 -5.28 -6.21 -12.00
N SER A 190 -4.39 -5.82 -11.08
CA SER A 190 -3.11 -5.19 -11.40
C SER A 190 -2.08 -5.51 -10.31
N GLU A 191 -1.11 -6.36 -10.63
CA GLU A 191 -0.05 -6.81 -9.72
C GLU A 191 0.89 -5.67 -9.27
N TYR A 192 0.95 -4.60 -10.06
CA TYR A 192 1.88 -3.49 -9.86
C TYR A 192 1.18 -2.20 -9.37
N ASN A 193 -0.14 -2.21 -9.26
CA ASN A 193 -0.91 -1.14 -8.64
C ASN A 193 -1.26 -1.51 -7.19
N VAL A 194 -0.40 -1.05 -6.25
CA VAL A 194 -0.55 -1.33 -4.82
C VAL A 194 -1.91 -0.86 -4.29
N THR A 195 -2.41 0.29 -4.74
CA THR A 195 -3.72 0.82 -4.35
C THR A 195 -4.84 -0.13 -4.79
N SER A 196 -4.79 -0.63 -6.04
CA SER A 196 -5.77 -1.60 -6.55
C SER A 196 -5.76 -2.88 -5.71
N ILE A 197 -4.57 -3.40 -5.39
CA ILE A 197 -4.41 -4.59 -4.57
C ILE A 197 -5.04 -4.40 -3.18
N PHE A 198 -4.84 -3.24 -2.53
CA PHE A 198 -5.48 -2.95 -1.24
C PHE A 198 -7.01 -2.87 -1.33
N ASN A 199 -7.55 -2.35 -2.43
CA ASN A 199 -9.00 -2.27 -2.65
C ASN A 199 -9.65 -3.64 -2.92
N GLU A 200 -8.91 -4.58 -3.52
CA GLU A 200 -9.39 -5.93 -3.84
C GLU A 200 -9.20 -6.90 -2.67
N LEU A 201 -7.99 -6.93 -2.08
CA LEU A 201 -7.64 -7.84 -1.00
C LEU A 201 -8.11 -7.35 0.38
N GLY A 202 -8.40 -6.07 0.52
CA GLY A 202 -8.89 -5.43 1.72
C GLY A 202 -7.78 -4.93 2.66
N LEU A 203 -8.02 -3.75 3.23
CA LEU A 203 -7.06 -3.05 4.09
C LEU A 203 -6.53 -3.93 5.23
N ASN A 204 -7.40 -4.61 5.98
CA ASN A 204 -6.97 -5.31 7.19
C ASN A 204 -5.99 -6.45 6.86
N TYR A 205 -6.27 -7.19 5.78
CA TYR A 205 -5.37 -8.23 5.32
C TYR A 205 -4.06 -7.65 4.80
N CYS A 206 -4.13 -6.67 3.88
CA CYS A 206 -2.94 -6.06 3.31
C CYS A 206 -2.09 -5.33 4.35
N PHE A 207 -2.68 -4.64 5.31
CA PHE A 207 -1.96 -3.95 6.39
C PHE A 207 -1.16 -4.93 7.25
N LEU A 208 -1.76 -6.07 7.60
CA LEU A 208 -1.10 -7.11 8.40
C LEU A 208 -0.08 -7.91 7.59
N TYR A 209 -0.35 -8.18 6.31
CA TYR A 209 0.63 -8.78 5.41
C TYR A 209 1.85 -7.86 5.30
N ASN A 210 1.62 -6.56 5.13
CA ASN A 210 2.68 -5.56 5.00
C ASN A 210 3.43 -5.23 6.30
N PHE A 211 3.23 -6.03 7.36
CA PHE A 211 4.04 -5.97 8.56
C PHE A 211 5.45 -6.49 8.23
N ASN A 212 6.36 -5.55 7.87
CA ASN A 212 7.75 -5.78 7.47
C ASN A 212 7.97 -6.19 5.99
N LEU A 213 7.14 -5.71 5.04
CA LEU A 213 7.18 -6.20 3.64
C LEU A 213 8.28 -5.64 2.75
N TYR A 214 8.68 -4.39 2.96
CA TYR A 214 9.63 -3.72 2.08
C TYR A 214 11.07 -4.08 2.47
N THR A 215 11.32 -5.37 2.55
CA THR A 215 12.64 -5.96 2.79
C THR A 215 13.29 -6.34 1.48
N VAL A 216 14.61 -6.29 1.45
CA VAL A 216 15.41 -6.89 0.38
C VAL A 216 15.66 -8.34 0.75
N ASP A 217 15.27 -9.28 -0.13
CA ASP A 217 15.52 -10.70 0.11
C ASP A 217 17.02 -10.98 -0.05
N LYS A 218 17.63 -11.63 0.95
CA LYS A 218 19.04 -12.04 0.85
C LYS A 218 19.16 -13.19 -0.17
N PRO A 219 19.93 -13.03 -1.26
CA PRO A 219 20.10 -14.10 -2.23
C PRO A 219 20.78 -15.34 -1.62
N ASP A 220 20.41 -16.51 -2.11
CA ASP A 220 21.05 -17.76 -1.73
C ASP A 220 22.55 -17.72 -2.07
N GLY A 221 23.39 -18.12 -1.10
CA GLY A 221 24.84 -18.10 -1.28
C GLY A 221 25.50 -16.71 -1.23
N TYR A 222 24.76 -15.64 -0.88
CA TYR A 222 25.36 -14.31 -0.70
C TYR A 222 26.51 -14.34 0.33
N SER A 223 27.65 -13.79 -0.08
CA SER A 223 28.78 -13.48 0.79
C SER A 223 29.36 -12.12 0.41
N GLU A 224 29.61 -11.27 1.41
CA GLU A 224 30.20 -9.94 1.23
C GLU A 224 31.55 -10.04 0.48
N LYS A 225 32.39 -11.00 0.87
CA LYS A 225 33.68 -11.27 0.23
C LYS A 225 33.57 -11.58 -1.27
N THR A 226 32.52 -12.28 -1.69
CA THR A 226 32.28 -12.61 -3.10
C THR A 226 31.93 -11.35 -3.90
N VAL A 227 31.11 -10.47 -3.30
CA VAL A 227 30.76 -9.19 -3.92
C VAL A 227 31.99 -8.29 -4.03
N GLU A 228 32.81 -8.22 -2.97
CA GLU A 228 34.07 -7.48 -2.99
C GLU A 228 35.02 -7.97 -4.10
N SER A 229 35.10 -9.29 -4.33
CA SER A 229 35.91 -9.81 -5.44
C SER A 229 35.41 -9.34 -6.79
N TYR A 230 34.09 -9.35 -7.02
CA TYR A 230 33.51 -8.83 -8.27
C TYR A 230 33.80 -7.36 -8.47
N ILE A 231 33.70 -6.54 -7.41
CA ILE A 231 34.01 -5.11 -7.47
C ILE A 231 35.50 -4.91 -7.80
N SER A 232 36.40 -5.69 -7.20
CA SER A 232 37.84 -5.58 -7.44
C SER A 232 38.28 -5.99 -8.85
N GLU A 233 37.51 -6.87 -9.50
CA GLU A 233 37.76 -7.30 -10.88
C GLU A 233 37.31 -6.26 -11.90
N GLN A 234 36.37 -5.39 -11.54
CA GLN A 234 35.94 -4.29 -12.41
C GLN A 234 37.04 -3.24 -12.50
N LYS A 235 37.53 -2.99 -13.71
CA LYS A 235 38.41 -1.85 -13.98
C LYS A 235 37.55 -0.61 -14.23
N THR A 236 37.64 0.35 -13.32
CA THR A 236 37.11 1.69 -13.56
C THR A 236 38.11 2.43 -14.45
N GLU A 237 37.74 2.66 -15.71
CA GLU A 237 38.48 3.57 -16.58
C GLU A 237 37.89 4.97 -16.41
N GLU A 238 38.75 5.97 -16.20
CA GLU A 238 38.29 7.36 -16.23
C GLU A 238 37.87 7.69 -17.66
N PRO A 239 36.66 8.24 -17.87
CA PRO A 239 36.18 8.54 -19.21
C PRO A 239 37.06 9.61 -19.85
N GLU A 240 37.83 9.22 -20.87
CA GLU A 240 38.54 10.16 -21.73
C GLU A 240 37.57 10.77 -22.75
N GLY A 241 37.49 12.10 -22.81
CA GLY A 241 36.76 12.80 -23.88
C GLY A 241 35.85 13.95 -23.41
N VAL A 242 34.90 14.29 -24.28
CA VAL A 242 33.92 15.35 -24.03
C VAL A 242 32.94 14.89 -22.96
N LYS A 243 32.58 15.78 -22.03
CA LYS A 243 31.47 15.59 -21.08
C LYS A 243 30.16 16.06 -21.72
N PRO A 244 29.34 15.20 -22.33
CA PRO A 244 28.11 15.62 -23.00
C PRO A 244 27.02 15.97 -21.99
N GLN A 245 26.05 16.78 -22.39
CA GLN A 245 24.80 16.87 -21.62
C GLN A 245 24.00 15.57 -21.79
N ILE A 246 23.60 14.98 -20.67
CA ILE A 246 22.83 13.73 -20.65
C ILE A 246 21.37 14.08 -20.40
N ILE A 247 20.49 13.71 -21.33
CA ILE A 247 19.04 13.91 -21.22
C ILE A 247 18.38 12.54 -21.31
N MET A 248 17.65 12.17 -20.26
CA MET A 248 16.86 10.95 -20.21
C MET A 248 15.37 11.32 -20.25
N ILE A 249 14.65 10.75 -21.21
CA ILE A 249 13.21 10.96 -21.37
C ILE A 249 12.54 9.60 -21.21
N MET A 250 11.75 9.44 -20.15
CA MET A 250 10.90 8.26 -19.97
C MET A 250 9.49 8.61 -20.44
N CYS A 251 9.04 7.94 -21.49
CA CYS A 251 7.71 8.12 -22.04
C CYS A 251 6.72 7.15 -21.37
N GLU A 252 5.77 7.69 -20.61
CA GLU A 252 4.74 6.91 -19.90
C GLU A 252 3.95 6.02 -20.87
N ALA A 253 3.88 4.72 -20.56
CA ALA A 253 3.17 3.70 -21.33
C ALA A 253 3.53 3.64 -22.84
N PHE A 254 4.72 4.12 -23.21
CA PHE A 254 5.17 4.08 -24.61
C PHE A 254 5.46 2.65 -25.05
N ASN A 255 4.86 2.26 -26.16
CA ASN A 255 5.08 1.01 -26.84
C ASN A 255 5.00 1.27 -28.35
N ASP A 256 5.88 0.66 -29.14
CA ASP A 256 5.72 0.64 -30.58
C ASP A 256 4.53 -0.27 -30.94
N VAL A 257 3.37 0.34 -31.20
CA VAL A 257 2.14 -0.41 -31.51
C VAL A 257 2.20 -1.10 -32.88
N THR A 258 3.14 -0.69 -33.75
CA THR A 258 3.31 -1.29 -35.07
C THR A 258 4.02 -2.65 -35.02
N ASP A 259 4.70 -2.96 -33.91
CA ASP A 259 5.32 -4.27 -33.65
C ASP A 259 4.29 -5.39 -33.39
N ALA A 260 3.01 -5.03 -33.20
CA ALA A 260 1.95 -6.00 -32.93
C ALA A 260 1.04 -6.20 -34.15
N ASP A 261 0.96 -7.43 -34.65
CA ASP A 261 0.12 -7.83 -35.79
C ASP A 261 -1.36 -7.44 -35.66
N ALA A 262 -1.84 -7.22 -34.43
CA ALA A 262 -3.21 -6.78 -34.15
C ALA A 262 -3.50 -5.35 -34.62
N PHE A 263 -2.48 -4.53 -34.87
CA PHE A 263 -2.64 -3.15 -35.32
C PHE A 263 -2.00 -2.98 -36.70
N THR A 264 -2.82 -2.71 -37.71
CA THR A 264 -2.34 -2.49 -39.09
C THR A 264 -2.46 -1.02 -39.45
N TYR A 265 -1.34 -0.43 -39.87
CA TYR A 265 -1.28 0.95 -40.33
C TYR A 265 -0.70 1.00 -41.75
N SER A 266 -1.13 1.99 -42.53
CA SER A 266 -0.46 2.32 -43.79
C SER A 266 0.79 3.16 -43.48
N GLU A 267 1.78 3.21 -44.39
CA GLU A 267 2.94 4.11 -44.22
C GLU A 267 2.55 5.59 -44.02
N LYS A 268 1.37 5.99 -44.53
CA LYS A 268 0.86 7.35 -44.39
C LYS A 268 0.21 7.59 -43.02
N ASP A 269 -0.33 6.54 -42.40
CA ASP A 269 -1.11 6.61 -41.16
C ASP A 269 -0.37 5.96 -39.97
N ASP A 270 0.93 5.72 -40.12
CA ASP A 270 1.78 5.14 -39.08
C ASP A 270 1.91 6.11 -37.89
N PRO A 271 1.36 5.75 -36.71
CA PRO A 271 1.44 6.60 -35.52
C PRO A 271 2.86 6.66 -34.93
N MET A 272 3.74 5.74 -35.31
CA MET A 272 5.11 5.58 -34.81
C MET A 272 6.17 6.11 -35.77
N ARG A 273 5.78 6.66 -36.92
CA ARG A 273 6.70 7.18 -37.95
C ARG A 273 7.82 8.07 -37.39
N GLY A 274 7.48 9.02 -36.52
CA GLY A 274 8.47 9.93 -35.94
C GLY A 274 9.48 9.20 -35.05
N PHE A 275 9.07 8.14 -34.36
CA PHE A 275 9.98 7.28 -33.61
C PHE A 275 10.87 6.48 -34.55
N HIS A 276 10.33 5.86 -35.61
CA HIS A 276 11.12 5.11 -36.60
C HIS A 276 12.17 5.96 -37.32
N GLU A 277 11.83 7.22 -37.66
CA GLU A 277 12.76 8.18 -38.27
C GLU A 277 13.95 8.46 -37.34
N VAL A 278 13.72 8.63 -36.03
CA VAL A 278 14.79 8.81 -35.05
C VAL A 278 15.56 7.51 -34.84
N ALA A 279 14.87 6.38 -34.69
CA ALA A 279 15.46 5.09 -34.37
C ALA A 279 16.38 4.55 -35.48
N SER A 280 16.09 4.87 -36.74
CA SER A 280 16.86 4.49 -37.93
C SER A 280 17.98 5.49 -38.31
N SER A 281 18.07 6.62 -37.61
CA SER A 281 19.12 7.62 -37.82
C SER A 281 20.52 7.04 -37.56
N PRO A 282 21.56 7.45 -38.31
CA PRO A 282 22.93 7.01 -38.06
C PRO A 282 23.48 7.43 -36.68
N ASN A 283 22.83 8.38 -36.01
CA ASN A 283 23.20 8.84 -34.67
C ASN A 283 22.40 8.15 -33.55
N SER A 284 21.67 7.09 -33.85
CA SER A 284 20.82 6.37 -32.91
C SER A 284 21.27 4.93 -32.75
N ILE A 285 21.17 4.43 -31.51
CA ILE A 285 21.18 3.00 -31.20
C ILE A 285 19.79 2.71 -30.64
N SER A 286 19.06 1.82 -31.30
CA SER A 286 17.68 1.46 -30.95
C SER A 286 17.57 -0.05 -30.72
N GLY A 287 16.56 -0.43 -29.93
CA GLY A 287 16.30 -1.82 -29.57
C GLY A 287 15.12 -1.94 -28.61
N HIS A 288 14.87 -3.15 -28.13
CA HIS A 288 13.80 -3.43 -27.17
C HIS A 288 14.34 -3.49 -25.75
N ILE A 289 13.56 -2.97 -24.80
CA ILE A 289 13.83 -3.04 -23.37
C ILE A 289 12.78 -3.93 -22.69
N VAL A 290 13.23 -4.80 -21.78
CA VAL A 290 12.33 -5.53 -20.88
C VAL A 290 12.16 -4.69 -19.62
N VAL A 291 10.92 -4.34 -19.32
CA VAL A 291 10.58 -3.54 -18.12
C VAL A 291 10.02 -4.44 -17.01
N PRO A 292 10.20 -4.07 -15.73
CA PRO A 292 9.77 -4.89 -14.61
C PRO A 292 8.24 -4.98 -14.44
N ASN A 293 7.45 -4.13 -15.11
CA ASN A 293 6.02 -4.00 -14.85
C ASN A 293 5.18 -3.84 -16.12
N PHE A 294 3.89 -4.18 -16.00
CA PHE A 294 2.90 -4.00 -17.06
C PHE A 294 1.69 -3.21 -16.56
N GLY A 295 1.28 -2.17 -17.28
CA GLY A 295 0.06 -1.40 -17.03
C GLY A 295 0.05 -0.50 -15.78
N ALA A 296 1.08 -0.55 -14.94
CA ALA A 296 1.34 0.33 -13.80
C ALA A 296 2.79 0.17 -13.33
N GLY A 297 3.26 1.01 -12.42
CA GLY A 297 4.54 0.81 -11.74
C GLY A 297 5.75 1.48 -12.40
N THR A 298 5.55 2.55 -13.18
CA THR A 298 6.61 3.34 -13.85
C THR A 298 7.81 3.63 -12.96
N ALA A 299 7.59 3.88 -11.67
CA ALA A 299 8.65 4.15 -10.70
C ALA A 299 9.64 2.99 -10.49
N ASN A 300 9.23 1.74 -10.75
CA ASN A 300 10.14 0.60 -10.72
C ASN A 300 11.07 0.63 -11.95
N THR A 301 10.56 0.94 -13.15
CA THR A 301 11.42 1.17 -14.33
C THR A 301 12.37 2.34 -14.10
N GLU A 302 11.91 3.43 -13.47
CA GLU A 302 12.79 4.54 -13.07
C GLU A 302 13.88 4.07 -12.10
N PHE A 303 13.53 3.26 -11.10
CA PHE A 303 14.48 2.69 -10.16
C PHE A 303 15.54 1.84 -10.88
N ASP A 304 15.12 0.93 -11.75
CA ASP A 304 16.00 0.01 -12.47
C ASP A 304 16.98 0.76 -13.36
N VAL A 305 16.50 1.77 -14.10
CA VAL A 305 17.34 2.60 -14.97
C VAL A 305 18.30 3.46 -14.17
N LEU A 306 17.87 4.04 -13.05
CA LEU A 306 18.72 4.90 -12.23
C LEU A 306 19.76 4.13 -11.42
N THR A 307 19.45 2.92 -10.96
CA THR A 307 20.31 2.18 -10.02
C THR A 307 21.04 1.00 -10.66
N GLY A 308 20.56 0.51 -11.80
CA GLY A 308 21.02 -0.74 -12.40
C GLY A 308 20.54 -2.00 -11.66
N MET A 309 19.75 -1.86 -10.60
CA MET A 309 19.18 -3.00 -9.87
C MET A 309 17.84 -3.39 -10.48
N GLN A 310 17.64 -4.69 -10.74
CA GLN A 310 16.37 -5.18 -11.28
C GLN A 310 15.31 -5.26 -10.17
N THR A 311 14.20 -4.53 -10.33
CA THR A 311 13.11 -4.51 -9.34
C THR A 311 12.66 -5.92 -8.96
N ASN A 312 12.53 -6.80 -9.96
CA ASN A 312 12.03 -8.17 -9.79
C ASN A 312 13.01 -9.10 -9.05
N LEU A 313 14.25 -8.64 -8.79
CA LEU A 313 15.25 -9.36 -8.00
C LEU A 313 15.42 -8.82 -6.57
N ILE A 314 14.81 -7.67 -6.24
CA ILE A 314 14.91 -7.08 -4.89
C ILE A 314 14.20 -7.96 -3.87
N SER A 315 13.00 -8.41 -4.22
CA SER A 315 12.24 -9.35 -3.41
C SER A 315 11.23 -10.09 -4.29
N ALA A 316 11.03 -11.36 -4.00
CA ALA A 316 10.06 -12.20 -4.69
C ALA A 316 8.60 -11.71 -4.54
N THR A 317 8.34 -10.78 -3.60
CA THR A 317 6.99 -10.31 -3.28
C THR A 317 6.84 -8.81 -3.19
N SER A 318 7.93 -8.04 -3.37
CA SER A 318 7.80 -6.58 -3.41
C SER A 318 7.37 -6.17 -4.81
N ASN A 319 6.23 -5.50 -4.91
CA ASN A 319 5.76 -4.87 -6.14
C ASN A 319 6.26 -3.41 -6.28
N SER A 320 7.13 -2.95 -5.38
CA SER A 320 7.68 -1.60 -5.40
C SER A 320 9.11 -1.53 -4.88
N ALA A 321 10.06 -1.33 -5.79
CA ALA A 321 11.48 -1.12 -5.45
C ALA A 321 11.70 0.13 -4.59
N MET A 322 11.03 1.24 -4.95
CA MET A 322 11.15 2.54 -4.27
C MET A 322 10.72 2.52 -2.79
N ARG A 323 10.00 1.48 -2.35
CA ARG A 323 9.62 1.32 -0.93
C ARG A 323 10.59 0.44 -0.15
N SER A 324 11.42 -0.36 -0.82
CA SER A 324 12.40 -1.29 -0.20
C SER A 324 13.68 -0.62 0.31
N PHE A 325 13.93 0.63 -0.07
CA PHE A 325 15.15 1.36 0.32
C PHE A 325 14.80 2.61 1.12
N HIS A 326 15.41 2.73 2.30
CA HIS A 326 15.24 3.87 3.22
C HIS A 326 16.57 4.57 3.55
N HIS A 327 17.58 4.35 2.73
CA HIS A 327 18.93 4.91 2.84
C HIS A 327 19.43 5.29 1.45
N SER A 328 20.53 6.05 1.37
CA SER A 328 21.13 6.43 0.10
C SER A 328 21.58 5.21 -0.70
N VAL A 329 21.17 5.15 -1.97
CA VAL A 329 21.46 4.05 -2.88
C VAL A 329 22.36 4.58 -4.00
N PRO A 330 23.45 3.86 -4.37
CA PRO A 330 24.23 4.20 -5.55
C PRO A 330 23.34 4.26 -6.80
N SER A 331 23.47 5.33 -7.57
CA SER A 331 22.70 5.55 -8.77
C SER A 331 23.54 6.24 -9.84
N MET A 332 23.02 6.30 -11.05
CA MET A 332 23.58 7.08 -12.15
C MET A 332 23.76 8.55 -11.75
N ALA A 333 22.87 9.10 -10.93
CA ALA A 333 22.99 10.48 -10.45
C ALA A 333 24.18 10.67 -9.48
N THR A 334 24.39 9.73 -8.56
CA THR A 334 25.55 9.79 -7.64
C THR A 334 26.85 9.59 -8.41
N LEU A 335 26.89 8.61 -9.32
CA LEU A 335 28.05 8.32 -10.18
C LEU A 335 28.44 9.52 -11.06
N LEU A 336 27.46 10.14 -11.73
CA LEU A 336 27.70 11.33 -12.55
C LEU A 336 28.06 12.54 -11.68
N GLY A 337 27.50 12.65 -10.48
CA GLY A 337 27.85 13.68 -9.50
C GLY A 337 29.34 13.65 -9.13
N ASP A 338 29.89 12.46 -8.87
CA ASP A 338 31.33 12.26 -8.60
C ASP A 338 32.20 12.70 -9.80
N GLN A 339 31.64 12.66 -11.01
CA GLN A 339 32.26 13.12 -12.26
C GLN A 339 31.98 14.61 -12.56
N GLY A 340 31.37 15.35 -11.63
CA GLY A 340 31.14 16.79 -11.72
C GLY A 340 29.86 17.21 -12.45
N TYR A 341 28.95 16.28 -12.74
CA TYR A 341 27.65 16.61 -13.33
C TYR A 341 26.68 17.18 -12.29
N SER A 342 25.78 18.05 -12.76
CA SER A 342 24.59 18.46 -12.00
C SER A 342 23.38 17.70 -12.54
N SER A 343 22.60 17.10 -11.65
CA SER A 343 21.43 16.32 -12.03
C SER A 343 20.13 17.07 -11.74
N LEU A 344 19.15 16.88 -12.62
CA LEU A 344 17.83 17.48 -12.51
C LEU A 344 16.75 16.50 -12.93
N TYR A 345 15.69 16.39 -12.12
CA TYR A 345 14.55 15.51 -12.38
C TYR A 345 13.26 16.32 -12.57
N PHE A 346 12.53 16.00 -13.63
CA PHE A 346 11.23 16.57 -13.95
C PHE A 346 10.20 15.46 -14.11
N HIS A 347 9.03 15.64 -13.47
CA HIS A 347 7.89 14.76 -13.65
C HIS A 347 6.61 15.60 -13.60
N PRO A 348 5.67 15.44 -14.55
CA PRO A 348 4.45 16.25 -14.61
C PRO A 348 3.41 15.85 -13.55
N GLY A 349 3.55 14.64 -13.00
CA GLY A 349 2.77 14.17 -11.86
C GLY A 349 3.35 14.62 -10.52
N ASN A 350 2.59 14.31 -9.49
CA ASN A 350 2.88 14.60 -8.08
C ASN A 350 4.19 13.93 -7.59
N SER A 351 5.08 14.67 -6.91
CA SER A 351 6.40 14.18 -6.43
C SER A 351 6.35 13.05 -5.40
N TRP A 352 5.20 12.87 -4.76
CA TRP A 352 4.93 11.91 -3.70
C TRP A 352 4.38 10.58 -4.24
N PHE A 353 3.97 10.56 -5.51
CA PHE A 353 3.51 9.37 -6.20
C PHE A 353 4.63 8.32 -6.26
N TYR A 354 4.32 7.07 -5.93
CA TYR A 354 5.29 5.97 -5.79
C TYR A 354 6.45 6.23 -4.81
N ASN A 355 6.27 7.09 -3.80
CA ASN A 355 7.33 7.43 -2.83
C ASN A 355 8.58 8.10 -3.46
N ARG A 356 8.43 8.75 -4.62
CA ARG A 356 9.55 9.40 -5.33
C ARG A 356 10.25 10.48 -4.51
N ASP A 357 9.52 11.27 -3.72
CA ASP A 357 10.10 12.34 -2.89
C ASP A 357 11.16 11.79 -1.92
N SER A 358 10.87 10.67 -1.27
CA SER A 358 11.81 9.99 -0.38
C SER A 358 12.92 9.28 -1.17
N ALA A 359 12.56 8.52 -2.21
CA ALA A 359 13.49 7.63 -2.89
C ALA A 359 14.46 8.34 -3.85
N LEU A 360 13.99 9.35 -4.58
CA LEU A 360 14.85 10.14 -5.47
C LEU A 360 15.78 11.08 -4.69
N SER A 361 15.35 11.56 -3.53
CA SER A 361 16.24 12.26 -2.59
C SER A 361 17.36 11.35 -2.09
N ALA A 362 17.07 10.07 -1.84
CA ALA A 362 18.08 9.06 -1.49
C ALA A 362 19.04 8.74 -2.66
N CYS A 363 18.64 9.01 -3.90
CA CYS A 363 19.49 8.96 -5.10
C CYS A 363 20.16 10.32 -5.43
N LEU A 364 20.09 11.32 -4.52
CA LEU A 364 20.62 12.69 -4.69
C LEU A 364 20.03 13.48 -5.89
N LEU A 365 18.83 13.12 -6.36
CA LEU A 365 18.15 13.87 -7.41
C LEU A 365 17.31 15.01 -6.82
N ARG A 366 17.59 16.25 -7.25
CA ARG A 366 16.75 17.41 -6.92
C ARG A 366 15.52 17.42 -7.84
N ILE A 367 14.34 17.20 -7.26
CA ILE A 367 13.06 17.27 -7.97
C ILE A 367 12.69 18.75 -8.17
N LEU A 368 12.56 19.21 -9.42
CA LEU A 368 11.95 20.52 -9.71
C LEU A 368 10.51 20.33 -10.22
N ARG A 369 9.58 21.11 -9.64
CA ARG A 369 8.18 21.12 -10.06
C ARG A 369 8.00 21.95 -11.33
N ILE A 370 7.35 21.37 -12.34
CA ILE A 370 6.82 22.15 -13.45
C ILE A 370 5.49 22.76 -13.00
N ASN A 371 5.42 24.10 -12.94
CA ASN A 371 4.20 24.81 -12.57
C ASN A 371 3.12 24.57 -13.66
N PRO A 372 1.92 24.07 -13.33
CA PRO A 372 0.87 23.75 -14.32
C PRO A 372 0.33 24.96 -15.10
N LYS A 373 0.79 26.19 -14.81
CA LYS A 373 0.41 27.41 -15.54
C LYS A 373 0.92 27.51 -16.99
N TRP A 374 1.73 26.57 -17.47
CA TRP A 374 2.17 26.53 -18.88
C TRP A 374 1.15 25.87 -19.84
N LYS A 375 -0.05 25.52 -19.36
CA LYS A 375 -1.17 24.97 -20.18
C LYS A 375 -2.07 26.03 -20.82
N GLN A 376 -1.56 27.21 -21.18
CA GLN A 376 -2.29 28.12 -22.08
C GLN A 376 -1.50 28.31 -23.36
N PRO A 377 -1.97 27.78 -24.50
CA PRO A 377 -1.43 28.18 -25.79
C PRO A 377 -1.82 29.64 -26.03
N SER A 378 -0.84 30.43 -26.46
CA SER A 378 -1.01 31.77 -27.04
C SER A 378 -1.93 31.76 -28.23
#